data_AF-A0A7W5SIL3-F1
#
_entry.id   AF-A0A7W5SIL3-F1
#
_cell.length_a   1.000
_cell.length_b   1.000
_cell.length_c   1.000
_cell.angle_alpha   90.00
_cell.angle_beta   90.00
_cell.angle_gamma   90.00
#
_symmetry.space_group_name_H-M   'P 1'
#
loop_
_entity.id
_entity.type
_entity.pdbx_description
1 polymer ?
#
loop_
_entity_poly.entity_id
_entity_poly.type
_entity_poly.pdbx_seq_one_letter_code
_entity_poly.pdbx_strand_id
1 'polypeptide(L)' 'MNSAAIFFFFVLPFVIAALGWIAVFANDWNDRRRQRLHPGE' A
#
# COMPACT_ATOMS: atom_id res chain seq x y z
N MET A 1 29.09 -8.06 4.59
CA MET A 1 27.64 -8.20 4.87
C MET A 1 27.07 -9.25 3.93
N ASN A 2 26.31 -10.22 4.44
CA ASN A 2 25.66 -11.28 3.67
C ASN A 2 24.49 -10.69 2.82
N SER A 3 24.25 -11.23 1.62
CA SER A 3 23.15 -10.83 0.73
C SER A 3 21.76 -10.88 1.40
N ALA A 4 21.50 -11.87 2.25
CA ALA A 4 20.28 -11.97 3.05
C ALA A 4 20.13 -10.79 4.01
N ALA A 5 21.23 -10.35 4.65
CA ALA A 5 21.17 -9.20 5.55
C ALA A 5 20.78 -7.92 4.78
N ILE A 6 21.30 -7.72 3.57
CA ILE A 6 20.94 -6.57 2.72
C ILE A 6 19.45 -6.63 2.36
N PHE A 7 18.93 -7.80 2.00
CA PHE A 7 17.52 -7.97 1.69
C PHE A 7 16.62 -7.63 2.88
N PHE A 8 16.90 -8.20 4.06
CA PHE A 8 16.05 -8.00 5.24
C PHE A 8 16.14 -6.58 5.81
N PHE A 9 17.30 -5.93 5.77
CA PHE A 9 17.45 -4.59 6.34
C PHE A 9 17.02 -3.46 5.40
N PHE A 10 17.07 -3.66 4.08
CA PHE A 10 16.75 -2.61 3.12
C PHE A 10 15.57 -2.97 2.25
N VAL A 11 15.64 -4.06 1.49
CA VAL A 11 14.64 -4.39 0.47
C VAL A 11 13.27 -4.67 1.11
N LEU A 12 13.23 -5.52 2.13
CA LEU A 12 11.97 -5.93 2.76
C LEU A 12 11.20 -4.74 3.39
N PRO A 13 11.81 -3.83 4.16
CA PRO A 13 11.14 -2.63 4.67
C PRO A 13 10.55 -1.75 3.56
N PHE A 14 11.29 -1.51 2.47
CA PHE A 14 10.78 -0.71 1.35
C PHE A 14 9.60 -1.38 0.66
N VAL A 15 9.64 -2.71 0.49
CA VAL A 15 8.53 -3.46 -0.09
C VAL A 15 7.29 -3.39 0.80
N ILE A 16 7.44 -3.58 2.13
CA ILE A 16 6.32 -3.49 3.07
C ILE A 16 5.71 -2.09 3.05
N ALA A 17 6.53 -1.04 3.07
CA ALA A 17 6.06 0.34 3.00
C ALA A 17 5.32 0.63 1.69
N ALA A 18 5.84 0.16 0.55
CA ALA A 18 5.20 0.32 -0.75
C ALA A 18 3.85 -0.40 -0.82
N LEU A 19 3.77 -1.64 -0.33
CA LEU A 19 2.52 -2.40 -0.29
C LEU A 19 1.49 -1.73 0.62
N GLY A 20 1.90 -1.24 1.79
CA GLY A 20 1.04 -0.48 2.69
C GLY A 20 0.48 0.78 2.03
N TRP A 21 1.34 1.54 1.33
CA TRP A 21 0.92 2.73 0.58
C TRP A 21 -0.08 2.40 -0.52
N ILE A 22 0.19 1.35 -1.32
CA ILE A 22 -0.71 0.92 -2.40
C ILE A 22 -2.05 0.47 -1.82
N ALA A 23 -2.07 -0.25 -0.70
CA ALA A 23 -3.30 -0.69 -0.05
C ALA A 23 -4.15 0.50 0.41
N VAL A 24 -3.54 1.50 1.05
CA VAL A 24 -4.23 2.74 1.46
C VAL A 24 -4.75 3.50 0.24
N PHE A 25 -3.93 3.67 -0.80
CA PHE A 25 -4.31 4.35 -2.02
C PHE A 25 -5.46 3.64 -2.75
N ALA A 26 -5.39 2.30 -2.84
CA ALA A 26 -6.45 1.50 -3.43
C ALA A 26 -7.75 1.58 -2.63
N ASN A 27 -7.67 1.63 -1.30
CA ASN A 27 -8.84 1.81 -0.44
C ASN A 27 -9.46 3.20 -0.65
N ASP A 28 -8.68 4.28 -0.61
CA ASP A 28 -9.18 5.65 -0.86
C ASP A 28 -9.77 5.78 -2.27
N TRP A 29 -9.13 5.19 -3.28
CA TRP A 29 -9.67 5.15 -4.64
C TRP A 29 -11.02 4.43 -4.71
N ASN A 30 -11.13 3.28 -4.05
CA ASN A 30 -12.36 2.49 -3.99
C ASN A 30 -13.46 3.21 -3.21
N ASP A 31 -13.14 3.85 -2.09
CA ASP A 31 -14.08 4.63 -1.27
C ASP A 31 -14.62 5.83 -2.04
N ARG A 32 -13.75 6.59 -2.72
CA ARG A 32 -14.19 7.67 -3.62
C ARG A 32 -15.08 7.16 -4.75
N ARG A 33 -14.78 5.99 -5.30
CA ARG A 33 -15.62 5.36 -6.34
C ARG A 33 -16.97 4.93 -5.78
N ARG A 34 -17.02 4.37 -4.56
CA ARG A 34 -18.25 4.01 -3.87
C ARG A 34 -19.10 5.23 -3.51
N GLN A 35 -18.51 6.30 -3.00
CA GLN A 35 -19.21 7.56 -2.70
C GLN A 35 -19.83 8.20 -3.94
N ARG A 36 -19.21 8.04 -5.12
CA ARG A 36 -19.80 8.50 -6.40
C ARG A 36 -20.97 7.63 -6.87
N LEU A 37 -21.03 6.36 -6.46
CA LEU A 37 -22.09 5.43 -6.83
C LEU A 37 -23.30 5.53 -5.88
N HIS A 38 -23.11 5.88 -4.61
CA HIS A 38 -24.18 6.22 -3.66
C HIS A 38 -24.00 7.69 -3.20
N PRO A 39 -24.27 8.68 -4.06
CA PRO A 39 -24.28 10.07 -3.64
C PRO A 39 -25.56 10.34 -2.84
N GLY A 40 -25.55 10.03 -1.55
CA GLY A 40 -26.61 10.42 -0.61
C GLY A 40 -27.80 9.46 -0.46
N GLU A 41 -27.52 8.21 -0.13
CA GLU A 41 -28.37 7.52 0.86
C GLU A 41 -27.93 7.93 2.28
#